data_AF-A0A1Z8S807-F1
#
_entry.id   AF-A0A1Z8S807-F1
#
_cell.length_a   1.000
_cell.length_b   1.000
_cell.length_c   1.000
_cell.angle_alpha   90.00
_cell.angle_beta   90.00
_cell.angle_gamma   90.00
#
_symmetry.space_group_name_H-M   'P 1'
#
loop_
_entity.id
_entity.type
_entity.pdbx_description
1 polymer ?
#
loop_
_entity_poly.entity_id
_entity_poly.type
_entity_poly.pdbx_seq_one_letter_code
_entity_poly.pdbx_strand_id
1 'polypeptide(L)'
;MPKFEGINRNYASGDEYKSPEEKQKELDEKMKEFLSKGGKVEKCPPGIAKLGVGSMDKSNKPRYTEAEIKKKWKQDNNVKE
;
A
#
# COMPACT_ATOMS: atom_id res chain seq x y z
N MET A 1 38.84 -15.81 3.31
CA MET A 1 37.53 -15.15 3.30
C MET A 1 37.69 -13.72 3.77
N PRO A 2 37.51 -12.69 2.92
CA PRO A 2 37.08 -11.39 3.41
C PRO A 2 35.56 -11.37 3.39
N LYS A 3 35.01 -11.35 4.60
CA LYS A 3 33.61 -11.14 4.90
C LYS A 3 33.33 -9.66 4.64
N PHE A 4 32.19 -9.36 4.00
CA PHE A 4 31.53 -8.05 3.84
C PHE A 4 32.26 -6.90 3.09
N GLU A 5 31.84 -6.62 1.86
CA GLU A 5 31.99 -5.29 1.21
C GLU A 5 30.60 -4.68 0.90
N GLY A 6 29.68 -4.81 1.87
CA GLY A 6 28.43 -4.06 1.83
C GLY A 6 28.65 -2.66 2.41
N ILE A 7 28.02 -1.64 1.82
CA ILE A 7 27.97 -0.28 2.37
C ILE A 7 27.48 -0.38 3.82
N ASN A 8 28.36 -0.06 4.79
CA ASN A 8 27.99 0.08 6.20
C ASN A 8 27.13 1.34 6.35
N ARG A 9 25.86 1.25 5.92
CA ARG A 9 24.88 2.29 6.21
C ARG A 9 24.60 2.17 7.70
N ASN A 10 25.13 3.13 8.46
CA ASN A 10 24.66 3.37 9.81
C ASN A 10 23.22 3.88 9.68
N TYR A 11 22.25 2.96 9.57
CA TYR A 11 20.85 3.29 9.79
C TYR A 11 20.82 3.83 11.22
N ALA A 12 20.69 5.14 11.35
CA ALA A 12 20.64 5.79 12.65
C ALA A 12 19.53 5.10 13.43
N SER A 13 19.93 4.22 14.36
CA SER A 13 19.04 3.54 15.29
C SER A 13 18.78 4.47 16.49
N GLY A 14 18.91 5.77 16.25
CA GLY A 14 18.75 6.83 17.23
C GLY A 14 17.48 7.57 16.87
N ASP A 15 16.35 6.95 17.16
CA ASP A 15 15.11 7.70 17.30
C ASP A 15 14.89 7.90 18.79
N GLU A 16 14.71 9.16 19.19
CA GLU A 16 13.86 9.46 20.33
C GLU A 16 12.52 8.75 20.06
N TYR A 17 12.34 7.60 20.70
CA TYR A 17 11.16 6.77 20.51
C TYR A 17 9.95 7.52 21.07
N LYS A 18 9.32 8.36 20.24
CA LYS A 18 8.03 8.96 20.55
C LYS A 18 7.06 7.86 20.92
N SER A 19 6.27 8.09 21.96
CA SER A 19 5.22 7.16 22.37
C SER A 19 4.30 6.87 21.18
N PRO A 20 3.75 5.64 21.05
CA PRO A 20 2.72 5.35 20.05
C PRO A 20 1.59 6.39 20.02
N GLU A 21 1.23 6.94 21.19
CA GLU A 21 0.19 7.95 21.32
C GLU A 21 0.58 9.31 20.72
N GLU A 22 1.84 9.73 20.89
CA GLU A 22 2.36 10.97 20.31
C GLU A 22 2.43 10.87 18.79
N LYS A 23 2.88 9.71 18.29
CA LYS A 23 2.88 9.43 16.84
C LYS A 23 1.46 9.45 16.27
N GLN A 24 0.48 8.92 16.98
CA GLN A 24 -0.91 8.95 16.53
C GLN A 24 -1.45 10.38 16.43
N LYS A 25 -1.18 11.23 17.43
CA LYS A 25 -1.59 12.64 17.41
C LYS A 25 -1.01 13.40 16.21
N GLU A 26 0.29 13.22 15.94
CA GLU A 26 0.96 13.84 14.78
C GLU A 26 0.36 13.38 13.43
N LEU A 27 -0.03 12.11 13.33
CA LEU A 27 -0.69 11.58 12.14
C LEU A 27 -2.10 12.14 11.96
N ASP A 28 -2.86 12.23 13.05
CA ASP A 28 -4.22 12.77 13.04
C ASP A 28 -4.26 14.25 12.66
N GLU A 29 -3.29 15.05 13.11
CA GLU A 29 -3.13 16.45 12.72
C GLU A 29 -2.86 16.59 11.22
N LYS A 30 -1.91 15.81 10.69
CA LYS A 30 -1.60 15.79 9.25
C LYS A 30 -2.81 15.36 8.42
N MET A 31 -3.60 14.41 8.91
CA MET A 31 -4.81 13.95 8.25
C MET A 31 -5.87 15.06 8.22
N LYS A 32 -6.08 15.79 9.32
CA LYS A 32 -7.00 16.93 9.38
C LYS A 32 -6.59 18.03 8.41
N GLU A 33 -5.31 18.37 8.35
CA GLU A 33 -4.81 19.35 7.38
C GLU A 33 -5.07 18.92 5.94
N PHE A 34 -4.82 17.65 5.61
CA PHE A 34 -5.08 17.10 4.28
C PHE A 34 -6.55 17.21 3.89
N LEU A 35 -7.47 16.84 4.79
CA LEU A 35 -8.91 16.95 4.57
C LEU A 35 -9.37 18.41 4.46
N SER A 36 -8.80 19.33 5.27
CA SER A 36 -9.13 20.76 5.23
C SER A 36 -8.76 21.42 3.91
N LYS A 37 -7.71 20.93 3.24
CA LYS A 37 -7.28 21.37 1.90
C LYS A 37 -8.16 20.80 0.78
N GLY A 38 -9.21 20.04 1.11
CA GLY A 38 -10.09 19.38 0.14
C GLY A 38 -9.53 18.05 -0.37
N GLY A 39 -8.52 17.49 0.28
CA GLY A 39 -8.00 16.15 -0.02
C GLY A 39 -9.07 15.09 0.22
N LYS A 40 -9.16 14.11 -0.68
CA LYS A 40 -10.08 12.97 -0.57
C LYS A 40 -9.30 11.69 -0.28
N VAL A 41 -9.84 10.87 0.61
CA VAL A 41 -9.28 9.55 0.92
C VAL A 41 -10.22 8.50 0.38
N GLU A 42 -9.77 7.83 -0.67
CA GLU A 42 -10.52 6.77 -1.35
C GLU A 42 -9.68 5.49 -1.33
N LYS A 43 -10.35 4.35 -1.08
CA LYS A 43 -9.68 3.05 -1.20
C LYS A 43 -9.47 2.76 -2.68
N CYS A 44 -8.21 2.67 -3.10
CA CYS A 44 -7.91 2.25 -4.46
C CYS A 44 -8.41 0.82 -4.70
N PRO A 45 -9.06 0.56 -5.85
CA PRO A 45 -9.39 -0.80 -6.23
C PRO A 45 -8.11 -1.62 -6.42
N PRO A 46 -8.16 -2.92 -6.14
CA PRO A 46 -7.03 -3.81 -6.37
C PRO A 46 -6.71 -3.86 -7.87
N GLY A 47 -5.45 -3.63 -8.20
CA GLY A 47 -4.93 -3.90 -9.53
C GLY A 47 -4.60 -5.38 -9.70
N ILE A 48 -4.22 -5.73 -10.93
CA ILE A 48 -3.77 -7.06 -11.34
C ILE A 48 -2.66 -7.62 -10.41
N ALA A 49 -1.80 -6.76 -9.86
CA ALA A 49 -0.72 -7.16 -8.96
C ALA A 49 -1.18 -7.82 -7.65
N LYS A 50 -2.35 -7.44 -7.11
CA LYS A 50 -2.85 -7.95 -5.81
C LYS A 50 -3.34 -9.40 -5.88
N LEU A 51 -3.66 -9.89 -7.08
CA LEU A 51 -4.15 -11.25 -7.31
C LEU A 51 -3.06 -12.23 -7.76
N GLY A 52 -1.80 -11.79 -7.80
CA GLY A 52 -0.69 -12.65 -8.17
C GLY A 52 -0.80 -13.12 -9.62
N VAL A 53 -0.39 -12.28 -10.56
CA VAL A 53 -0.06 -12.69 -11.94
C VAL A 53 1.12 -13.67 -12.02
N GLY A 54 1.49 -14.30 -10.91
CA GLY A 54 2.42 -15.43 -10.88
C GLY A 54 1.83 -16.70 -11.50
N SER A 55 0.52 -16.73 -11.79
CA SER A 55 -0.18 -17.83 -12.43
C SER A 55 -0.75 -17.36 -13.76
N MET A 56 0.10 -17.41 -14.80
CA MET A 56 -0.35 -17.32 -16.18
C MET A 56 -0.84 -18.70 -16.62
N ASP A 57 -1.95 -18.76 -17.35
CA ASP A 57 -2.36 -20.00 -17.99
C ASP A 57 -1.31 -20.46 -19.02
N LYS A 58 -1.39 -21.70 -19.49
CA LYS A 58 -0.46 -22.25 -20.51
C LYS A 58 -0.40 -21.41 -21.80
N SER A 59 -1.43 -20.60 -22.04
CA SER A 59 -1.53 -19.64 -23.14
C SER A 59 -0.87 -18.28 -22.85
N ASN A 60 -0.13 -18.16 -21.75
CA ASN A 60 0.53 -16.94 -21.26
C ASN A 60 -0.42 -15.76 -20.99
N LYS A 61 -1.66 -16.08 -20.59
CA LYS A 61 -2.70 -15.07 -20.30
C LYS A 61 -3.09 -15.15 -18.81
N PRO A 62 -3.29 -14.01 -18.14
CA PRO A 62 -3.89 -13.98 -16.81
C PRO A 62 -5.30 -14.60 -16.83
N ARG A 63 -5.66 -15.32 -15.77
CA ARG A 63 -6.99 -15.93 -15.63
C ARG A 63 -8.14 -14.91 -15.58
N TYR A 64 -7.87 -13.72 -15.04
CA TYR A 64 -8.83 -12.64 -14.89
C TYR A 64 -8.27 -11.35 -15.47
N THR A 65 -9.13 -10.60 -16.15
CA THR A 65 -8.82 -9.26 -16.65
C THR A 65 -8.91 -8.22 -15.54
N GLU A 66 -8.23 -7.08 -15.72
CA GLU A 66 -8.29 -5.98 -14.74
C GLU A 66 -9.72 -5.49 -14.47
N ALA A 67 -10.56 -5.48 -15.51
CA ALA A 67 -11.95 -5.05 -15.41
C ALA A 67 -12.78 -5.99 -14.53
N GLU A 68 -12.63 -7.30 -14.69
CA GLU A 68 -13.32 -8.31 -13.88
C GLU A 68 -12.89 -8.24 -12.42
N ILE A 69 -11.60 -8.00 -12.17
CA ILE A 69 -11.05 -7.83 -10.82
C ILE A 69 -11.65 -6.60 -10.14
N LYS A 70 -11.65 -5.46 -10.84
CA LYS A 70 -12.25 -4.22 -10.32
C LYS A 70 -13.74 -4.38 -10.07
N LYS A 71 -14.46 -5.08 -10.96
CA LYS A 71 -15.90 -5.36 -10.81
C LYS A 71 -16.18 -6.21 -9.57
N LYS A 72 -15.45 -7.31 -9.38
CA LYS A 72 -15.58 -8.16 -8.20
C LYS A 72 -15.29 -7.39 -6.91
N TRP A 73 -14.22 -6.61 -6.87
CA TRP A 73 -13.90 -5.81 -5.68
C TRP A 73 -14.97 -4.77 -5.35
N LYS A 74 -15.54 -4.10 -6.36
CA LYS A 74 -16.67 -3.18 -6.15
C LYS A 74 -17.89 -3.89 -5.56
N GLN A 75 -18.20 -5.09 -6.07
CA GLN A 75 -19.27 -5.94 -5.53
C GLN A 75 -19.00 -6.34 -4.07
N ASP A 76 -17.80 -6.83 -3.76
CA ASP A 76 -17.42 -7.28 -2.42
C ASP A 76 -17.40 -6.14 -1.39
N ASN A 77 -17.11 -4.90 -1.82
CA ASN A 77 -17.03 -3.72 -0.95
C ASN A 77 -18.29 -2.85 -0.98
N ASN A 78 -19.35 -3.32 -1.65
CA ASN A 78 -20.63 -2.61 -1.78
C ASN A 78 -20.47 -1.15 -2.25
N VAL A 79 -19.49 -0.89 -3.12
CA VAL A 79 -19.22 0.42 -3.70
C VAL A 79 -20.18 0.57 -4.87
N LYS A 80 -21.22 1.42 -4.72
CA LYS A 80 -22.17 1.73 -5.80
C LYS A 80 -21.44 2.44 -6.95
N GLU A 81 -21.84 2.12 -8.17
CA GLU A 81 -21.32 2.74 -9.42
C GLU A 81 -21.62 4.24 -9.50
#